data_AF-A0A961L632-F1
#
_entry.id   AF-A0A961L632-F1
#
_cell.length_a   1.000
_cell.length_b   1.000
_cell.length_c   1.000
_cell.angle_alpha   90.00
_cell.angle_beta   90.00
_cell.angle_gamma   90.00
#
_symmetry.space_group_name_H-M   'P 1'
#
loop_
_entity.id
_entity.type
_entity.pdbx_description
1 polymer ?
#
loop_
_entity_poly.entity_id
_entity_poly.type
_entity_poly.pdbx_seq_one_letter_code
_entity_poly.pdbx_strand_id
1 'polypeptide(L)'
;MTRRILHLAAAAAAFAAAHPAFAQPAVELIPPPPPGVFDRPEGEVSPPEEPGADGPIAEAVGTGPSFTLRNVSLRGATAIPEAELAPIWAELIGTPVTLATLEDIASRIGARYRARGFVLSQALLPAQTIDQGDVEIVVVEGFVDRIEITGGAANQQALASRLFAPVAAERPAALPTLERAVLLSRDTFGPAVETVLEPSPDVFAAADLGVLITPDPFTGFAAVDNRGSRLYGTWTLSAGGSSYNLLGLNERLDGLIVAAPGDGSLAFGGAVFDAPLEPLIGTWLDGGRLEVSGNYSHADPDLAKSGYQQDL
;
A
#
# COMPACT_ATOMS: atom_id res chain seq x y z
N MET A 1 -32.85 -43.74 -29.51
CA MET A 1 -33.96 -42.91 -28.98
C MET A 1 -33.66 -42.64 -27.50
N THR A 2 -33.51 -41.46 -26.93
CA THR A 2 -33.45 -40.06 -27.39
C THR A 2 -32.83 -39.29 -26.20
N ARG A 3 -31.83 -38.44 -26.46
CA ARG A 3 -31.15 -37.55 -25.50
C ARG A 3 -32.12 -36.56 -24.84
N ARG A 4 -31.84 -36.14 -23.59
CA ARG A 4 -32.03 -34.74 -23.14
C ARG A 4 -30.94 -34.30 -22.15
N ILE A 5 -29.99 -33.55 -22.69
CA ILE A 5 -29.14 -32.55 -22.02
C ILE A 5 -29.87 -31.21 -22.22
N LEU A 6 -29.99 -30.37 -21.18
CA LEU A 6 -30.54 -29.01 -21.27
C LEU A 6 -30.14 -28.24 -19.99
N HIS A 7 -29.66 -27.00 -19.95
CA HIS A 7 -28.83 -26.17 -20.82
C HIS A 7 -28.27 -25.07 -19.90
N LEU A 8 -26.96 -24.82 -19.96
CA LEU A 8 -26.31 -23.61 -19.46
C LEU A 8 -26.61 -22.50 -20.49
N ALA A 9 -27.19 -21.37 -20.07
CA ALA A 9 -27.30 -20.14 -20.87
C ALA A 9 -26.75 -19.01 -20.00
N ALA A 10 -25.58 -18.42 -20.24
CA ALA A 10 -25.14 -17.65 -21.41
C ALA A 10 -26.05 -16.44 -21.69
N ALA A 11 -25.77 -15.33 -21.00
CA ALA A 11 -26.25 -13.99 -21.36
C ALA A 11 -25.02 -13.07 -21.51
N ALA A 12 -24.31 -13.25 -22.62
CA ALA A 12 -23.38 -12.28 -23.18
C ALA A 12 -24.02 -11.77 -24.48
N ALA A 13 -24.58 -10.56 -24.44
CA ALA A 13 -24.89 -9.77 -25.63
C ALA A 13 -25.37 -8.37 -25.20
N ALA A 14 -24.45 -7.42 -25.09
CA ALA A 14 -24.76 -6.01 -25.34
C ALA A 14 -23.91 -5.59 -26.55
N PHE A 15 -24.61 -5.36 -27.64
CA PHE A 15 -24.08 -5.09 -28.96
C PHE A 15 -23.37 -3.73 -28.96
N ALA A 16 -22.07 -3.76 -29.25
CA ALA A 16 -21.32 -2.57 -29.63
C ALA A 16 -21.76 -2.12 -31.03
N ALA A 17 -22.30 -0.91 -31.13
CA ALA A 17 -22.37 -0.16 -32.38
C ALA A 17 -21.58 1.13 -32.19
N ALA A 18 -20.41 1.16 -32.84
CA ALA A 18 -19.48 2.28 -32.83
C ALA A 18 -20.09 3.55 -33.45
N HIS A 19 -19.85 4.69 -32.82
CA HIS A 19 -19.67 5.96 -33.53
C HIS A 19 -18.23 6.43 -33.29
N PRO A 20 -17.46 6.76 -34.34
CA PRO A 20 -16.19 7.42 -34.18
C PRO A 20 -16.46 8.91 -34.05
N ALA A 21 -16.43 9.42 -32.83
CA ALA A 21 -16.09 10.81 -32.60
C ALA A 21 -14.95 10.77 -31.60
N PHE A 22 -13.76 11.15 -32.04
CA PHE A 22 -12.65 11.48 -31.15
C PHE A 22 -13.08 12.71 -30.34
N ALA A 23 -13.89 12.49 -29.30
CA ALA A 23 -13.87 13.36 -28.16
C ALA A 23 -12.53 13.10 -27.50
N GLN A 24 -11.56 13.99 -27.70
CA GLN A 24 -10.48 14.09 -26.73
C GLN A 24 -11.18 14.21 -25.37
N PRO A 25 -10.90 13.32 -24.39
CA PRO A 25 -11.40 13.57 -23.06
C PRO A 25 -10.86 14.95 -22.66
N ALA A 26 -11.75 15.87 -22.29
CA ALA A 26 -11.39 17.23 -21.87
C ALA A 26 -10.48 17.27 -20.62
N VAL A 27 -9.99 16.10 -20.17
CA VAL A 27 -8.97 15.89 -19.15
C VAL A 27 -7.70 16.70 -19.44
N GLU A 28 -7.38 17.00 -20.70
CA GLU A 28 -6.18 17.78 -21.07
C GLU A 28 -6.34 19.31 -20.92
N LEU A 29 -7.56 19.80 -20.64
CA LEU A 29 -7.84 21.23 -20.33
C LEU A 29 -8.01 21.49 -18.82
N ILE A 30 -7.94 20.45 -18.00
CA ILE A 30 -7.99 20.58 -16.54
C ILE A 30 -6.58 21.00 -16.09
N PRO A 31 -6.39 22.17 -15.46
CA PRO A 31 -5.13 22.43 -14.79
C PRO A 31 -4.94 21.30 -13.77
N PRO A 32 -3.76 20.63 -13.75
CA PRO A 32 -3.51 19.62 -12.73
C PRO A 32 -3.84 20.24 -11.37
N PRO A 33 -4.56 19.53 -10.49
CA PRO A 33 -4.85 20.03 -9.16
C PRO A 33 -3.52 20.50 -8.52
N PRO A 34 -3.54 21.58 -7.71
CA PRO A 34 -2.31 22.06 -7.11
C PRO A 34 -1.59 20.90 -6.40
N PRO A 35 -0.26 20.79 -6.53
CA PRO A 35 0.49 19.72 -5.88
C PRO A 35 0.15 19.69 -4.38
N GLY A 36 -0.22 18.50 -3.87
CA GLY A 36 -0.69 18.31 -2.50
C GLY A 36 -2.19 18.05 -2.30
N VAL A 37 -3.06 18.21 -3.32
CA VAL A 37 -4.53 17.96 -3.16
C VAL A 37 -4.91 16.49 -3.42
N PHE A 38 -4.11 15.77 -4.20
CA PHE A 38 -4.24 14.32 -4.44
C PHE A 38 -2.89 13.62 -4.37
N ASP A 39 -1.97 14.15 -3.56
CA ASP A 39 -0.82 13.32 -3.21
C ASP A 39 -1.40 12.13 -2.46
N ARG A 40 -1.42 10.97 -3.14
CA ARG A 40 -1.49 9.68 -2.46
C ARG A 40 -0.39 9.80 -1.41
N PRO A 41 -0.71 9.82 -0.11
CA PRO A 41 0.34 9.90 0.88
C PRO A 41 1.27 8.72 0.55
N GLU A 42 2.54 9.02 0.30
CA GLU A 42 3.61 8.05 0.41
C GLU A 42 3.61 7.67 1.88
N GLY A 43 2.66 6.81 2.24
CA GLY A 43 2.44 6.47 3.61
C GLY A 43 3.53 5.48 3.96
N GLU A 44 4.62 6.07 4.44
CA GLU A 44 5.72 5.40 5.07
C GLU A 44 5.12 4.42 6.09
N VAL A 45 5.30 3.13 5.84
CA VAL A 45 5.12 2.13 6.87
C VAL A 45 6.25 2.43 7.85
N SER A 46 5.97 3.17 8.92
CA SER A 46 6.95 3.39 9.97
C SER A 46 7.33 2.02 10.50
N PRO A 47 8.57 1.55 10.29
CA PRO A 47 9.05 0.36 10.96
C PRO A 47 8.95 0.61 12.47
N PRO A 48 8.80 -0.44 13.29
CA PRO A 48 8.98 -0.30 14.72
C PRO A 48 10.28 0.46 14.98
N GLU A 49 10.21 1.52 15.77
CA GLU A 49 11.40 2.21 16.25
C GLU A 49 12.26 1.15 16.94
N GLU A 50 13.50 0.96 16.47
CA GLU A 50 14.43 0.04 17.10
C GLU A 50 14.47 0.36 18.60
N PRO A 51 14.35 -0.64 19.50
CA PRO A 51 14.71 -0.45 20.89
C PRO A 51 16.19 -0.04 20.97
N GLY A 52 16.45 1.27 21.02
CA GLY A 52 17.71 1.90 21.38
C GLY A 52 18.97 1.35 20.72
N ALA A 53 19.26 1.80 19.50
CA ALA A 53 20.62 1.76 18.94
C ALA A 53 21.50 2.96 19.38
N ASP A 54 21.11 3.70 20.42
CA ASP A 54 21.95 4.72 21.09
C ASP A 54 22.77 4.11 22.23
N GLY A 55 23.56 3.10 21.88
CA GLY A 55 24.78 2.76 22.61
C GLY A 55 25.96 3.20 21.75
N PRO A 56 27.05 3.75 22.31
CA PRO A 56 28.23 4.05 21.50
C PRO A 56 28.61 2.78 20.72
N ILE A 57 28.75 2.89 19.39
CA ILE A 57 29.44 1.88 18.60
C ILE A 57 30.89 1.95 19.06
N ALA A 58 31.19 1.30 20.17
CA ALA A 58 32.54 0.93 20.49
C ALA A 58 32.94 -0.04 19.38
N GLU A 59 33.90 0.36 18.55
CA GLU A 59 34.72 -0.58 17.80
C GLU A 59 35.29 -1.58 18.81
N ALA A 60 34.58 -2.67 19.04
CA ALA A 60 35.05 -3.78 19.84
C ALA A 60 36.08 -4.52 18.98
N VAL A 61 37.31 -3.99 18.97
CA VAL A 61 38.50 -4.75 18.61
C VAL A 61 38.43 -6.05 19.40
N GLY A 62 38.24 -7.16 18.68
CA GLY A 62 37.95 -8.48 19.21
C GLY A 62 39.00 -8.96 20.22
N THR A 63 38.74 -8.71 21.50
CA THR A 63 39.62 -9.09 22.61
C THR A 63 38.93 -10.08 23.55
N GLY A 64 38.05 -10.92 22.99
CA GLY A 64 37.42 -12.04 23.69
C GLY A 64 38.16 -13.37 23.44
N PRO A 65 37.92 -14.40 24.28
CA PRO A 65 38.43 -15.74 24.01
C PRO A 65 37.96 -16.24 22.64
N SER A 66 38.91 -16.71 21.83
CA SER A 66 38.66 -17.26 20.49
C SER A 66 38.61 -18.79 20.52
N PHE A 67 37.76 -19.39 19.69
CA PHE A 67 37.71 -20.85 19.50
C PHE A 67 37.55 -21.18 18.01
N THR A 68 37.89 -22.41 17.62
CA THR A 68 37.72 -22.85 16.23
C THR A 68 36.27 -23.22 15.95
N LEU A 69 35.62 -22.51 15.02
CA LEU A 69 34.26 -22.82 14.59
C LEU A 69 34.26 -24.12 13.78
N ARG A 70 33.42 -25.09 14.15
CA ARG A 70 33.28 -26.36 13.43
C ARG A 70 31.96 -26.47 12.70
N ASN A 71 30.88 -26.06 13.34
CA ASN A 71 29.55 -26.15 12.78
C ASN A 71 28.69 -24.98 13.29
N VAL A 72 27.77 -24.54 12.44
CA VAL A 72 26.68 -23.64 12.82
C VAL A 72 25.39 -24.35 12.47
N SER A 73 24.50 -24.52 13.44
CA SER A 73 23.15 -25.05 13.23
C SER A 73 22.12 -23.96 13.44
N LEU A 74 21.12 -23.90 12.56
CA LEU A 74 19.98 -23.00 12.70
C LEU A 74 18.80 -23.72 13.36
N ARG A 75 18.19 -23.07 14.35
CA ARG A 75 16.92 -23.50 14.95
C ARG A 75 15.84 -22.48 14.68
N GLY A 76 14.66 -22.92 14.25
CA GLY A 76 13.51 -22.04 14.00
C GLY A 76 13.49 -21.36 12.62
N ALA A 77 14.52 -21.56 11.79
CA ALA A 77 14.53 -21.10 10.40
C ALA A 77 13.67 -22.03 9.52
N THR A 78 12.47 -21.59 9.15
CA THR A 78 11.54 -22.35 8.29
C THR A 78 11.22 -21.63 6.99
N ALA A 79 11.22 -20.29 6.98
CA ALA A 79 10.89 -19.49 5.80
C ALA A 79 12.05 -19.36 4.81
N ILE A 80 13.29 -19.35 5.29
CA ILE A 80 14.49 -19.32 4.44
C ILE A 80 15.27 -20.62 4.64
N PRO A 81 15.51 -21.41 3.57
CA PRO A 81 16.30 -22.63 3.68
C PRO A 81 17.73 -22.35 4.15
N GLU A 82 18.25 -23.20 5.03
CA GLU A 82 19.62 -23.08 5.55
C GLU A 82 20.67 -22.99 4.44
N ALA A 83 20.47 -23.67 3.31
CA ALA A 83 21.37 -23.62 2.16
C ALA A 83 21.57 -22.19 1.59
N GLU A 84 20.58 -21.31 1.75
CA GLU A 84 20.69 -19.90 1.35
C GLU A 84 21.42 -19.05 2.40
N LEU A 85 21.38 -19.46 3.67
CA LEU A 85 22.00 -18.76 4.79
C LEU A 85 23.45 -19.22 5.04
N ALA A 86 23.77 -20.48 4.75
CA ALA A 86 25.08 -21.09 4.96
C ALA A 86 26.27 -20.31 4.41
N PRO A 87 26.19 -19.63 3.23
CA PRO A 87 27.27 -18.79 2.74
C PRO A 87 27.69 -17.66 3.69
N ILE A 88 26.85 -17.27 4.67
CA ILE A 88 27.18 -16.24 5.66
C ILE A 88 28.35 -16.67 6.55
N TRP A 89 28.44 -17.96 6.91
CA TRP A 89 29.43 -18.51 7.84
C TRP A 89 30.33 -19.59 7.22
N ALA A 90 30.10 -20.01 5.98
CA ALA A 90 30.83 -21.11 5.34
C ALA A 90 32.35 -20.91 5.35
N GLU A 91 32.83 -19.68 5.10
CA GLU A 91 34.26 -19.34 5.07
C GLU A 91 34.89 -19.31 6.48
N LEU A 92 34.07 -19.27 7.52
CA LEU A 92 34.53 -19.21 8.92
C LEU A 92 34.71 -20.61 9.53
N ILE A 93 34.19 -21.66 8.89
CA ILE A 93 34.35 -23.04 9.34
C ILE A 93 35.84 -23.42 9.30
N GLY A 94 36.35 -23.95 10.41
CA GLY A 94 37.75 -24.32 10.61
C GLY A 94 38.66 -23.15 11.00
N THR A 95 38.13 -21.94 11.15
CA THR A 95 38.89 -20.74 11.54
C THR A 95 38.63 -20.36 13.01
N PRO A 96 39.58 -19.67 13.68
CA PRO A 96 39.33 -19.10 15.00
C PRO A 96 38.36 -17.93 14.91
N VAL A 97 37.24 -18.01 15.63
CA VAL A 97 36.19 -16.98 15.71
C VAL A 97 36.02 -16.50 17.15
N THR A 98 35.43 -15.32 17.30
CA THR A 98 35.11 -14.71 18.61
C THR A 98 33.60 -14.60 18.80
N LEU A 99 33.14 -14.27 20.01
CA LEU A 99 31.72 -13.97 20.25
C LEU A 99 31.19 -12.89 19.29
N ALA A 100 31.94 -11.81 19.09
CA ALA A 100 31.56 -10.74 18.16
C ALA A 100 31.39 -11.24 16.71
N THR A 101 32.17 -12.24 16.30
CA THR A 101 32.01 -12.89 15.00
C THR A 101 30.70 -13.67 14.92
N LEU A 102 30.29 -14.35 15.99
CA LEU A 102 29.02 -15.09 16.03
C LEU A 102 27.81 -14.13 16.04
N GLU A 103 27.93 -13.01 16.77
CA GLU A 103 26.93 -11.94 16.78
C GLU A 103 26.78 -11.31 15.39
N ASP A 104 27.89 -11.11 14.65
CA ASP A 104 27.84 -10.68 13.24
C ASP A 104 27.13 -11.71 12.34
N ILE A 105 27.39 -13.02 12.52
CA ILE A 105 26.67 -14.06 11.78
C ILE A 105 25.16 -13.97 12.06
N ALA A 106 24.74 -13.87 13.32
CA ALA A 106 23.34 -13.73 13.69
C ALA A 106 22.72 -12.45 13.09
N SER A 107 23.40 -11.32 13.20
CA SER A 107 22.97 -10.05 12.59
C SER A 107 22.79 -10.16 11.08
N ARG A 108 23.74 -10.80 10.38
CA ARG A 108 23.67 -11.03 8.92
C ARG A 108 22.54 -11.96 8.53
N ILE A 109 22.24 -12.99 9.33
CA ILE A 109 21.05 -13.84 9.14
C ILE A 109 19.77 -13.01 9.28
N GLY A 110 19.66 -12.22 10.36
CA GLY A 110 18.52 -11.31 10.56
C GLY A 110 18.35 -10.31 9.41
N ALA A 111 19.45 -9.75 8.89
CA ALA A 111 19.43 -8.88 7.72
C ALA A 111 18.94 -9.60 6.46
N ARG A 112 19.29 -10.89 6.26
CA ARG A 112 18.76 -11.69 5.14
C ARG A 112 17.27 -11.93 5.26
N TYR A 113 16.77 -12.19 6.46
CA TYR A 113 15.32 -12.30 6.72
C TYR A 113 14.57 -11.01 6.36
N ARG A 114 15.07 -9.86 6.84
CA ARG A 114 14.50 -8.56 6.50
C ARG A 114 14.55 -8.26 5.00
N ALA A 115 15.67 -8.57 4.33
CA ALA A 115 15.81 -8.39 2.89
C ALA A 115 14.86 -9.28 2.07
N ARG A 116 14.43 -10.42 2.62
CA ARG A 116 13.40 -11.28 2.02
C ARG A 116 11.97 -10.86 2.38
N GLY A 117 11.79 -9.79 3.14
CA GLY A 117 10.49 -9.26 3.53
C GLY A 117 9.96 -9.74 4.88
N PHE A 118 10.73 -10.51 5.66
CA PHE A 118 10.30 -10.97 6.98
C PHE A 118 10.74 -9.98 8.08
N VAL A 119 10.08 -8.83 8.13
CA VAL A 119 10.50 -7.68 8.96
C VAL A 119 10.40 -7.92 10.46
N LEU A 120 9.52 -8.82 10.91
CA LEU A 120 9.38 -9.19 12.32
C LEU A 120 10.32 -10.33 12.73
N SER A 121 11.08 -10.90 11.80
CA SER A 121 11.98 -12.02 12.09
C SER A 121 13.37 -11.55 12.50
N GLN A 122 13.94 -12.20 13.51
CA GLN A 122 15.26 -11.88 14.06
C GLN A 122 16.05 -13.15 14.30
N ALA A 123 17.38 -13.07 14.16
CA ALA A 123 18.28 -14.15 14.54
C ALA A 123 19.08 -13.73 15.76
N LEU A 124 19.16 -14.62 16.75
CA LEU A 124 19.82 -14.38 18.02
C LEU A 124 20.74 -15.54 18.37
N LEU A 125 21.84 -15.22 19.05
CA LEU A 125 22.77 -16.18 19.60
C LEU A 125 22.39 -16.43 21.08
N PRO A 126 21.77 -17.57 21.43
CA PRO A 126 21.44 -17.87 22.81
C PRO A 126 22.71 -18.11 23.63
N ALA A 127 22.62 -17.88 24.94
CA ALA A 127 23.68 -18.27 25.87
C ALA A 127 23.83 -19.80 25.85
N GLN A 128 25.01 -20.28 25.44
CA GLN A 128 25.33 -21.70 25.31
C GLN A 128 26.79 -21.96 25.64
N THR A 129 27.11 -23.18 26.07
CA THR A 129 28.49 -23.63 26.27
C THR A 129 29.02 -24.20 24.95
N ILE A 130 30.16 -23.71 24.48
CA ILE A 130 30.77 -24.13 23.21
C ILE A 130 32.00 -25.01 23.50
N ASP A 131 31.79 -26.33 23.61
CA ASP A 131 32.85 -27.28 23.97
C ASP A 131 33.53 -27.92 22.74
N GLN A 132 32.82 -28.03 21.62
CA GLN A 132 33.29 -28.70 20.38
C GLN A 132 33.47 -27.74 19.20
N GLY A 133 33.17 -26.45 19.38
CA GLY A 133 33.11 -25.48 18.28
C GLY A 133 31.81 -25.53 17.47
N ASP A 134 30.80 -26.24 17.97
CA ASP A 134 29.44 -26.26 17.42
C ASP A 134 28.62 -25.12 18.04
N VAL A 135 27.95 -24.34 17.20
CA VAL A 135 27.17 -23.15 17.61
C VAL A 135 25.75 -23.27 17.10
N GLU A 136 24.76 -23.13 18.00
CA GLU A 136 23.36 -22.98 17.62
C GLU A 136 23.00 -21.49 17.49
N ILE A 137 22.41 -21.09 16.37
CA ILE A 137 21.77 -19.78 16.20
C ILE A 137 20.25 -20.01 16.11
N VAL A 138 19.50 -19.26 16.92
CA VAL A 138 18.04 -19.34 16.94
C VAL A 138 17.49 -18.22 16.06
N VAL A 139 16.69 -18.60 15.06
CA VAL A 139 15.90 -17.67 14.27
C VAL A 139 14.49 -17.64 14.84
N VAL A 140 14.10 -16.46 15.30
CA VAL A 140 12.77 -16.14 15.79
C VAL A 140 11.98 -15.56 14.62
N GLU A 141 11.14 -16.39 14.02
CA GLU A 141 10.27 -16.03 12.90
C GLU A 141 9.00 -15.35 13.43
N GLY A 142 9.01 -14.02 13.43
CA GLY A 142 7.94 -13.23 14.02
C GLY A 142 6.66 -13.18 13.19
N PHE A 143 5.51 -12.98 13.84
CA PHE A 143 4.19 -12.92 13.20
C PHE A 143 3.27 -11.88 13.87
N VAL A 144 2.14 -11.57 13.23
CA VAL A 144 1.09 -10.71 13.82
C VAL A 144 0.08 -11.59 14.56
N ASP A 145 -0.08 -11.40 15.87
CA ASP A 145 -1.01 -12.19 16.69
C ASP A 145 -2.41 -11.58 16.69
N ARG A 146 -2.50 -10.28 16.98
CA ARG A 146 -3.77 -9.55 17.06
C ARG A 146 -3.78 -8.37 16.11
N ILE A 147 -4.96 -8.09 15.58
CA ILE A 147 -5.24 -6.90 14.77
C ILE A 147 -6.39 -6.15 15.44
N GLU A 148 -6.12 -4.93 15.88
CA GLU A 148 -7.12 -4.07 16.52
C GLU A 148 -7.51 -2.96 15.56
N ILE A 149 -8.78 -2.95 15.14
CA ILE A 149 -9.32 -1.95 14.22
C ILE A 149 -10.20 -0.97 15.00
N THR A 150 -9.87 0.32 14.89
CA THR A 150 -10.57 1.39 15.60
C THR A 150 -10.92 2.56 14.66
N GLY A 151 -11.82 3.43 15.10
CA GLY A 151 -12.35 4.52 14.28
C GLY A 151 -13.31 4.03 13.19
N GLY A 152 -13.64 4.91 12.23
CA GLY A 152 -14.52 4.62 11.10
C GLY A 152 -15.95 4.19 11.47
N ALA A 153 -16.77 3.97 10.46
CA ALA A 153 -18.09 3.37 10.59
C ALA A 153 -18.01 1.83 10.67
N ALA A 154 -19.07 1.18 11.17
CA ALA A 154 -19.10 -0.27 11.36
C ALA A 154 -18.84 -1.07 10.06
N ASN A 155 -19.32 -0.58 8.91
CA ASN A 155 -19.08 -1.21 7.62
C ASN A 155 -17.61 -1.07 7.16
N GLN A 156 -16.95 0.04 7.49
CA GLN A 156 -15.52 0.24 7.23
C GLN A 156 -14.68 -0.69 8.12
N GLN A 157 -15.01 -0.81 9.41
CA GLN A 157 -14.32 -1.74 10.32
C GLN A 157 -14.45 -3.20 9.86
N ALA A 158 -15.66 -3.60 9.42
CA ALA A 158 -15.90 -4.93 8.88
C ALA A 158 -15.08 -5.19 7.60
N LEU A 159 -14.99 -4.20 6.72
CA LEU A 159 -14.18 -4.31 5.51
C LEU A 159 -12.67 -4.37 5.83
N ALA A 160 -12.19 -3.52 6.74
CA ALA A 160 -10.80 -3.53 7.20
C ALA A 160 -10.42 -4.89 7.80
N SER A 161 -11.30 -5.50 8.61
CA SER A 161 -11.06 -6.83 9.17
C SER A 161 -10.83 -7.88 8.08
N ARG A 162 -11.55 -7.78 6.96
CA ARG A 162 -11.37 -8.69 5.82
C ARG A 162 -10.08 -8.39 5.04
N LEU A 163 -9.72 -7.12 4.87
CA LEU A 163 -8.49 -6.71 4.19
C LEU A 163 -7.23 -7.14 4.94
N PHE A 164 -7.26 -7.07 6.29
CA PHE A 164 -6.11 -7.44 7.12
C PHE A 164 -6.11 -8.91 7.57
N ALA A 165 -7.18 -9.69 7.30
CA ALA A 165 -7.23 -11.12 7.65
C ALA A 165 -6.03 -11.95 7.13
N PRO A 166 -5.49 -11.73 5.91
CA PRO A 166 -4.30 -12.44 5.44
C PRO A 166 -3.06 -12.19 6.31
N VAL A 167 -2.93 -10.99 6.89
CA VAL A 167 -1.78 -10.61 7.75
C VAL A 167 -1.77 -11.45 9.03
N ALA A 168 -2.92 -11.67 9.66
CA ALA A 168 -3.03 -12.53 10.85
C ALA A 168 -2.85 -14.04 10.53
N ALA A 169 -3.15 -14.44 9.30
CA ALA A 169 -3.06 -15.84 8.87
C ALA A 169 -1.64 -16.26 8.44
N GLU A 170 -0.79 -15.31 8.04
CA GLU A 170 0.54 -15.58 7.52
C GLU A 170 1.59 -15.70 8.65
N ARG A 171 2.34 -16.79 8.64
CA ARG A 171 3.39 -17.08 9.62
C ARG A 171 4.62 -17.70 8.93
N PRO A 172 5.81 -17.09 9.01
CA PRO A 172 6.09 -15.75 9.56
C PRO A 172 5.40 -14.62 8.80
N ALA A 173 5.26 -13.46 9.44
CA ALA A 173 4.70 -12.28 8.80
C ALA A 173 5.60 -11.79 7.66
N ALA A 174 5.02 -11.67 6.46
CA ALA A 174 5.69 -11.11 5.31
C ALA A 174 5.23 -9.68 5.05
N LEU A 175 6.19 -8.79 4.82
CA LEU A 175 5.97 -7.38 4.50
C LEU A 175 5.04 -7.19 3.29
N PRO A 176 5.15 -7.96 2.17
CA PRO A 176 4.25 -7.78 1.03
C PRO A 176 2.76 -7.97 1.37
N THR A 177 2.44 -8.87 2.30
CA THR A 177 1.06 -9.12 2.73
C THR A 177 0.53 -7.96 3.57
N LEU A 178 1.35 -7.44 4.49
CA LEU A 178 1.02 -6.25 5.28
C LEU A 178 0.87 -5.01 4.39
N GLU A 179 1.84 -4.73 3.53
CA GLU A 179 1.82 -3.60 2.59
C GLU A 179 0.57 -3.64 1.72
N ARG A 180 0.22 -4.81 1.17
CA ARG A 180 -1.01 -4.97 0.39
C ARG A 180 -2.26 -4.60 1.20
N ALA A 181 -2.38 -5.08 2.44
CA ALA A 181 -3.52 -4.76 3.29
C ALA A 181 -3.61 -3.25 3.61
N VAL A 182 -2.47 -2.62 3.87
CA VAL A 182 -2.38 -1.16 4.10
C VAL A 182 -2.74 -0.37 2.85
N LEU A 183 -2.23 -0.76 1.67
CA LEU A 183 -2.53 -0.06 0.42
C LEU A 183 -4.01 -0.19 0.03
N LEU A 184 -4.60 -1.39 0.14
CA LEU A 184 -6.02 -1.59 -0.16
C LEU A 184 -6.93 -0.85 0.81
N SER A 185 -6.56 -0.77 2.09
CA SER A 185 -7.31 0.00 3.07
C SER A 185 -7.22 1.50 2.80
N ARG A 186 -6.06 2.05 2.46
CA ARG A 186 -5.89 3.47 2.06
C ARG A 186 -6.62 3.81 0.76
N ASP A 187 -6.59 2.93 -0.23
CA ASP A 187 -7.34 3.11 -1.48
C ASP A 187 -8.87 3.12 -1.25
N THR A 188 -9.35 2.54 -0.14
CA THR A 188 -10.78 2.44 0.15
C THR A 188 -11.27 3.48 1.14
N PHE A 189 -10.56 3.66 2.25
CA PHE A 189 -10.95 4.56 3.32
C PHE A 189 -10.36 5.96 3.15
N GLY A 190 -9.49 6.18 2.16
CA GLY A 190 -8.80 7.44 1.95
C GLY A 190 -7.49 7.54 2.75
N PRO A 191 -6.88 8.74 2.79
CA PRO A 191 -5.52 8.92 3.29
C PRO A 191 -5.35 8.71 4.81
N ALA A 192 -6.44 8.76 5.58
CA ALA A 192 -6.44 8.66 7.04
C ALA A 192 -6.57 7.21 7.53
N VAL A 193 -5.68 6.33 7.05
CA VAL A 193 -5.47 5.00 7.62
C VAL A 193 -4.05 4.95 8.18
N GLU A 194 -4.00 4.83 9.50
CA GLU A 194 -2.76 4.71 10.26
C GLU A 194 -2.63 3.28 10.78
N THR A 195 -1.41 2.75 10.71
CA THR A 195 -1.09 1.43 11.23
C THR A 195 0.10 1.50 12.16
N VAL A 196 0.00 0.83 13.30
CA VAL A 196 1.08 0.74 14.29
C VAL A 196 1.33 -0.71 14.64
N LEU A 197 2.59 -1.12 14.67
CA LEU A 197 3.01 -2.44 15.13
C LEU A 197 3.67 -2.30 16.49
N GLU A 198 3.16 -3.03 17.46
CA GLU A 198 3.70 -3.06 18.83
C GLU A 198 4.06 -4.50 19.20
N PRO A 199 5.13 -4.73 19.99
CA PRO A 199 5.42 -6.06 20.51
C PRO A 199 4.22 -6.62 21.31
N SER A 200 3.84 -7.87 21.05
CA SER A 200 2.72 -8.50 21.76
C SER A 200 3.11 -8.75 23.23
N PRO A 201 2.30 -8.33 24.21
CA PRO A 201 2.60 -8.55 25.62
C PRO A 201 2.41 -10.02 26.05
N ASP A 202 1.58 -10.77 25.32
CA ASP A 202 1.11 -12.10 25.72
C ASP A 202 1.78 -13.25 24.95
N VAL A 203 2.28 -12.98 23.74
CA VAL A 203 2.74 -14.00 22.81
C VAL A 203 4.18 -13.75 22.37
N PHE A 204 5.05 -14.72 22.66
CA PHE A 204 6.45 -14.66 22.22
C PHE A 204 6.55 -14.64 20.69
N ALA A 205 7.49 -13.85 20.17
CA ALA A 205 7.71 -13.66 18.73
C ALA A 205 6.51 -13.07 17.98
N ALA A 206 5.58 -12.42 18.67
CA ALA A 206 4.44 -11.79 18.04
C ALA A 206 4.47 -10.26 18.17
N ALA A 207 3.82 -9.61 17.21
CA ALA A 207 3.42 -8.22 17.28
C ALA A 207 1.88 -8.10 17.22
N ASP A 208 1.34 -7.08 17.87
CA ASP A 208 -0.03 -6.65 17.73
C ASP A 208 -0.07 -5.48 16.72
N LEU A 209 -1.03 -5.52 15.79
CA LEU A 209 -1.21 -4.51 14.74
C LEU A 209 -2.43 -3.64 15.07
N GLY A 210 -2.20 -2.37 15.41
CA GLY A 210 -3.26 -1.36 15.47
C GLY A 210 -3.55 -0.79 14.09
N VAL A 211 -4.83 -0.66 13.74
CA VAL A 211 -5.32 -0.03 12.52
C VAL A 211 -6.35 1.03 12.90
N LEU A 212 -6.01 2.30 12.71
CA LEU A 212 -6.88 3.44 12.99
C LEU A 212 -7.43 4.01 11.68
N ILE A 213 -8.75 4.08 11.57
CA ILE A 213 -9.47 4.60 10.40
C ILE A 213 -10.15 5.91 10.79
N THR A 214 -9.65 7.04 10.30
CA THR A 214 -10.15 8.39 10.67
C THR A 214 -10.39 9.29 9.46
N PRO A 215 -11.06 8.83 8.38
CA PRO A 215 -11.27 9.67 7.21
C PRO A 215 -12.18 10.86 7.50
N ASP A 216 -11.78 12.02 6.99
CA ASP A 216 -12.69 13.15 6.86
C ASP A 216 -13.80 12.73 5.88
N PRO A 217 -15.07 12.68 6.33
CA PRO A 217 -16.16 12.15 5.51
C PRO A 217 -16.41 13.01 4.25
N PHE A 218 -15.97 14.27 4.27
CA PHE A 218 -16.05 15.19 3.15
C PHE A 218 -14.80 16.07 3.08
N THR A 219 -14.22 16.18 1.89
CA THR A 219 -13.15 17.11 1.58
C THR A 219 -13.55 17.94 0.37
N GLY A 220 -13.00 19.14 0.22
CA GLY A 220 -13.36 19.98 -0.92
C GLY A 220 -12.51 21.22 -1.06
N PHE A 221 -12.67 21.88 -2.20
CA PHE A 221 -11.95 23.08 -2.54
C PHE A 221 -12.80 24.02 -3.39
N ALA A 222 -12.41 25.29 -3.38
CA ALA A 222 -12.82 26.29 -4.35
C ALA A 222 -11.58 27.10 -4.74
N ALA A 223 -11.42 27.37 -6.03
CA ALA A 223 -10.28 28.10 -6.56
C ALA A 223 -10.70 29.05 -7.69
N VAL A 224 -9.90 30.10 -7.83
CA VAL A 224 -10.03 31.11 -8.88
C VAL A 224 -8.65 31.37 -9.43
N ASP A 225 -8.50 31.35 -10.75
CA ASP A 225 -7.24 31.68 -11.42
C ASP A 225 -7.47 32.45 -12.72
N ASN A 226 -6.38 33.00 -13.26
CA ASN A 226 -6.37 33.75 -14.51
C ASN A 226 -5.55 33.03 -15.63
N ARG A 227 -5.50 31.69 -15.58
CA ARG A 227 -4.78 30.85 -16.56
C ARG A 227 -5.70 30.37 -17.70
N GLY A 228 -6.95 30.79 -17.70
CA GLY A 228 -7.92 30.47 -18.74
C GLY A 228 -7.49 31.00 -20.11
N SER A 229 -7.92 30.32 -21.16
CA SER A 229 -7.60 30.72 -22.53
C SER A 229 -8.35 31.99 -22.91
N ARG A 230 -7.69 32.87 -23.69
CA ARG A 230 -8.34 34.05 -24.28
C ARG A 230 -9.59 33.73 -25.12
N LEU A 231 -9.73 32.50 -25.60
CA LEU A 231 -10.89 32.04 -26.39
C LEU A 231 -12.09 31.66 -25.53
N TYR A 232 -11.88 31.29 -24.27
CA TYR A 232 -12.91 30.73 -23.39
C TYR A 232 -13.09 31.51 -22.08
N GLY A 233 -12.38 32.64 -21.94
CA GLY A 233 -12.30 33.42 -20.72
C GLY A 233 -10.96 33.24 -20.01
N THR A 234 -10.32 34.36 -19.66
CA THR A 234 -9.02 34.35 -18.97
C THR A 234 -9.15 33.90 -17.52
N TRP A 235 -10.30 34.14 -16.89
CA TRP A 235 -10.58 33.74 -15.52
C TRP A 235 -11.28 32.40 -15.47
N THR A 236 -10.84 31.53 -14.58
CA THR A 236 -11.43 30.22 -14.31
C THR A 236 -11.86 30.15 -12.86
N LEU A 237 -13.08 29.69 -12.63
CA LEU A 237 -13.63 29.33 -11.33
C LEU A 237 -13.71 27.80 -11.27
N SER A 238 -13.21 27.19 -10.21
CA SER A 238 -13.34 25.74 -9.99
C SER A 238 -13.76 25.45 -8.58
N ALA A 239 -14.64 24.47 -8.41
CA ALA A 239 -15.02 23.95 -7.10
C ALA A 239 -15.19 22.44 -7.21
N GLY A 240 -14.76 21.71 -6.19
CA GLY A 240 -14.87 20.27 -6.17
C GLY A 240 -14.73 19.71 -4.78
N GLY A 241 -14.92 18.41 -4.67
CA GLY A 241 -14.77 17.70 -3.42
C GLY A 241 -15.00 16.21 -3.55
N SER A 242 -14.68 15.53 -2.45
CA SER A 242 -14.78 14.09 -2.33
C SER A 242 -15.56 13.76 -1.06
N SER A 243 -16.45 12.77 -1.13
CA SER A 243 -17.04 12.15 0.05
C SER A 243 -16.64 10.68 0.14
N TYR A 244 -16.45 10.20 1.36
CA TYR A 244 -16.10 8.81 1.63
C TYR A 244 -17.24 8.12 2.41
N ASN A 245 -17.64 6.95 1.94
CA ASN A 245 -18.64 6.09 2.57
C ASN A 245 -19.99 6.81 2.83
N LEU A 246 -20.43 7.66 1.90
CA LEU A 246 -21.67 8.43 1.99
C LEU A 246 -22.93 7.54 1.91
N LEU A 247 -22.87 6.50 1.08
CA LEU A 247 -23.94 5.55 0.79
C LEU A 247 -23.79 4.25 1.59
N GLY A 248 -22.73 4.13 2.40
CA GLY A 248 -22.45 2.93 3.20
C GLY A 248 -21.85 1.77 2.40
N LEU A 249 -21.37 2.02 1.17
CA LEU A 249 -20.79 1.00 0.28
C LEU A 249 -19.26 1.01 0.31
N ASN A 250 -18.66 1.72 1.28
CA ASN A 250 -17.23 1.99 1.32
C ASN A 250 -16.74 2.69 0.04
N GLU A 251 -17.60 3.52 -0.56
CA GLU A 251 -17.34 4.19 -1.83
C GLU A 251 -16.69 5.57 -1.66
N ARG A 252 -16.00 6.04 -2.71
CA ARG A 252 -15.61 7.43 -2.90
C ARG A 252 -16.49 8.06 -3.96
N LEU A 253 -17.04 9.23 -3.66
CA LEU A 253 -17.74 10.07 -4.62
C LEU A 253 -16.95 11.35 -4.83
N ASP A 254 -16.49 11.59 -6.05
CA ASP A 254 -15.78 12.81 -6.44
C ASP A 254 -16.68 13.68 -7.30
N GLY A 255 -16.63 14.99 -7.07
CA GLY A 255 -17.35 15.99 -7.86
C GLY A 255 -16.44 17.16 -8.21
N LEU A 256 -16.54 17.64 -9.45
CA LEU A 256 -15.80 18.81 -9.93
C LEU A 256 -16.69 19.65 -10.84
N ILE A 257 -16.67 20.96 -10.64
CA ILE A 257 -17.30 21.94 -11.51
C ILE A 257 -16.27 23.01 -11.84
N VAL A 258 -16.17 23.36 -13.12
CA VAL A 258 -15.30 24.42 -13.63
C VAL A 258 -16.11 25.34 -14.52
N ALA A 259 -15.96 26.65 -14.35
CA ALA A 259 -16.61 27.67 -15.17
C ALA A 259 -15.63 28.78 -15.52
N ALA A 260 -15.56 29.17 -16.78
CA ALA A 260 -14.82 30.34 -17.24
C ALA A 260 -15.82 31.40 -17.73
N PRO A 261 -16.09 32.44 -16.93
CA PRO A 261 -16.99 33.53 -17.33
C PRO A 261 -16.27 34.49 -18.29
N GLY A 262 -16.94 34.89 -19.39
CA GLY A 262 -16.39 35.85 -20.35
C GLY A 262 -17.11 35.86 -21.70
N ASP A 263 -16.53 36.58 -22.67
CA ASP A 263 -17.04 36.68 -24.06
C ASP A 263 -17.01 35.33 -24.79
N GLY A 264 -16.09 34.46 -24.40
CA GLY A 264 -16.18 33.02 -24.64
C GLY A 264 -16.44 32.34 -23.29
N SER A 265 -17.15 31.21 -23.31
CA SER A 265 -17.52 30.49 -22.09
C SER A 265 -17.07 29.04 -22.13
N LEU A 266 -16.62 28.54 -20.99
CA LEU A 266 -16.41 27.12 -20.74
C LEU A 266 -17.15 26.76 -19.46
N ALA A 267 -17.98 25.72 -19.50
CA ALA A 267 -18.57 25.10 -18.34
C ALA A 267 -18.29 23.60 -18.38
N PHE A 268 -17.73 23.07 -17.31
CA PHE A 268 -17.45 21.65 -17.15
C PHE A 268 -17.98 21.18 -15.80
N GLY A 269 -18.57 20.00 -15.80
CA GLY A 269 -18.98 19.27 -14.60
C GLY A 269 -18.57 17.82 -14.73
N GLY A 270 -18.04 17.23 -13.68
CA GLY A 270 -17.66 15.84 -13.60
C GLY A 270 -18.07 15.24 -12.27
N ALA A 271 -18.46 13.97 -12.29
CA ALA A 271 -18.66 13.16 -11.10
C ALA A 271 -18.07 11.77 -11.32
N VAL A 272 -17.50 11.21 -10.26
CA VAL A 272 -16.98 9.84 -10.23
C VAL A 272 -17.53 9.13 -9.00
N PHE A 273 -18.05 7.93 -9.19
CA PHE A 273 -18.33 6.96 -8.15
C PHE A 273 -17.30 5.86 -8.26
N ASP A 274 -16.62 5.54 -7.17
CA ASP A 274 -15.67 4.43 -7.08
C ASP A 274 -15.96 3.61 -5.82
N ALA A 275 -16.12 2.29 -5.94
CA ALA A 275 -16.39 1.43 -4.80
C ALA A 275 -15.63 0.10 -4.88
N PRO A 276 -15.17 -0.44 -3.74
CA PRO A 276 -14.56 -1.76 -3.71
C PRO A 276 -15.59 -2.85 -4.06
N LEU A 277 -15.18 -3.83 -4.85
CA LEU A 277 -15.96 -5.05 -5.06
C LEU A 277 -15.71 -6.01 -3.90
N GLU A 278 -16.33 -5.72 -2.75
CA GLU A 278 -16.13 -6.48 -1.52
C GLU A 278 -16.25 -8.01 -1.65
N PRO A 279 -17.11 -8.59 -2.51
CA PRO A 279 -17.16 -10.05 -2.70
C PRO A 279 -15.89 -10.66 -3.29
N LEU A 280 -15.02 -9.86 -3.92
CA LEU A 280 -13.76 -10.32 -4.52
C LEU A 280 -12.59 -10.36 -3.51
N ILE A 281 -12.76 -9.77 -2.33
CA ILE A 281 -11.71 -9.74 -1.30
C ILE A 281 -11.39 -11.14 -0.80
N GLY A 282 -10.10 -11.47 -0.79
CA GLY A 282 -9.59 -12.82 -0.48
C GLY A 282 -9.53 -13.77 -1.68
N THR A 283 -9.92 -13.31 -2.88
CA THR A 283 -9.74 -14.08 -4.13
C THR A 283 -8.52 -13.58 -4.92
N TRP A 284 -8.22 -14.20 -6.06
CA TRP A 284 -7.19 -13.70 -6.98
C TRP A 284 -7.54 -12.36 -7.63
N LEU A 285 -8.81 -11.92 -7.54
CA LEU A 285 -9.31 -10.62 -7.99
C LEU A 285 -9.43 -9.59 -6.86
N ASP A 286 -8.82 -9.87 -5.71
CA ASP A 286 -8.80 -8.95 -4.58
C ASP A 286 -8.23 -7.58 -4.97
N GLY A 287 -8.80 -6.52 -4.39
CA GLY A 287 -8.58 -5.13 -4.82
C GLY A 287 -9.38 -4.70 -6.05
N GLY A 288 -10.25 -5.54 -6.60
CA GLY A 288 -11.17 -5.14 -7.67
C GLY A 288 -12.13 -4.02 -7.23
N ARG A 289 -12.39 -3.07 -8.14
CA ARG A 289 -13.24 -1.90 -7.89
C ARG A 289 -14.23 -1.67 -9.05
N LEU A 290 -15.34 -1.01 -8.74
CA LEU A 290 -16.31 -0.51 -9.71
C LEU A 290 -16.18 1.01 -9.78
N GLU A 291 -15.77 1.52 -10.94
CA GLU A 291 -15.76 2.94 -11.23
C GLU A 291 -16.86 3.30 -12.23
N VAL A 292 -17.64 4.33 -11.92
CA VAL A 292 -18.65 4.93 -12.80
C VAL A 292 -18.40 6.42 -12.84
N SER A 293 -18.10 6.95 -14.01
CA SER A 293 -17.87 8.39 -14.21
C SER A 293 -18.86 8.99 -15.20
N GLY A 294 -19.18 10.25 -14.98
CA GLY A 294 -20.02 11.04 -15.87
C GLY A 294 -19.51 12.47 -15.93
N ASN A 295 -19.39 13.02 -17.13
CA ASN A 295 -18.98 14.40 -17.32
C ASN A 295 -19.89 15.11 -18.32
N TYR A 296 -20.01 16.42 -18.14
CA TYR A 296 -20.70 17.34 -19.02
C TYR A 296 -19.77 18.52 -19.31
N SER A 297 -19.68 18.91 -20.58
CA SER A 297 -18.91 20.06 -20.99
C SER A 297 -19.70 20.88 -22.01
N HIS A 298 -19.73 22.19 -21.81
CA HIS A 298 -20.24 23.16 -22.76
C HIS A 298 -19.16 24.20 -23.01
N ALA A 299 -18.89 24.50 -24.28
CA ALA A 299 -17.88 25.47 -24.67
C ALA A 299 -18.41 26.33 -25.82
N ASP A 300 -18.29 27.64 -25.67
CA ASP A 300 -18.63 28.64 -26.67
C ASP A 300 -17.40 29.56 -26.87
N PRO A 301 -16.48 29.21 -27.79
CA PRO A 301 -15.26 29.97 -28.00
C PRO A 301 -15.52 31.31 -28.70
N ASP A 302 -14.88 32.37 -28.20
CA ASP A 302 -14.77 33.63 -28.94
C ASP A 302 -13.74 33.49 -30.07
N LEU A 303 -14.24 33.06 -31.25
CA LEU A 303 -13.41 32.84 -32.43
C LEU A 303 -12.82 34.14 -33.00
N ALA A 304 -13.36 35.32 -32.67
CA ALA A 304 -12.74 36.59 -33.07
C ALA A 304 -11.35 36.76 -32.41
N LYS A 305 -11.14 36.12 -31.26
CA LYS A 305 -9.85 36.08 -30.56
C LYS A 305 -8.95 34.93 -31.00
N SER A 306 -9.36 34.09 -31.95
CA SER A 306 -8.55 32.95 -32.45
C SER A 306 -7.32 33.38 -33.25
N GLY A 307 -7.36 34.55 -33.88
CA GLY A 307 -6.33 34.98 -34.83
C GLY A 307 -6.48 34.34 -36.22
N TYR A 308 -7.56 33.60 -36.47
CA TYR A 308 -7.89 33.08 -37.79
C TYR A 308 -8.56 34.21 -38.61
N GLN A 309 -7.87 34.74 -39.62
CA GLN A 309 -8.49 35.64 -40.60
C GLN A 309 -9.50 34.83 -41.42
N GLN A 310 -10.80 35.16 -41.31
CA GLN A 310 -11.80 34.71 -42.27
C GLN A 310 -11.64 35.55 -43.56
N ASP A 311 -10.69 35.18 -44.40
CA ASP A 311 -10.65 35.66 -45.78
C ASP A 311 -11.39 34.65 -46.67
N LEU A 312 -12.69 34.88 -46.89
CA LEU A 312 -13.44 34.49 -48.09
C LEU A 312 -14.53 35.53 -48.38
#